data_AF-A0A9P5JF49-F1
#
_entry.id   AF-A0A9P5JF49-F1
#
_cell.length_a   1.000
_cell.length_b   1.000
_cell.length_c   1.000
_cell.angle_alpha   90.00
_cell.angle_beta   90.00
_cell.angle_gamma   90.00
#
_symmetry.space_group_name_H-M   'P 1'
#
loop_
_entity.id
_entity.type
_entity.pdbx_description
1 polymer ?
#
loop_
_entity_poly.entity_id
_entity_poly.type
_entity_poly.pdbx_seq_one_letter_code
_entity_poly.pdbx_strand_id
1 'polypeptide(L)'
;MGIKIIKKRTAHFKRHQSDRYHSVKESWRKPKGIDNRVRRRFKGQAAMPKIGYGSNKKTRHLLPNGLKKFLVHNTNELDLLLMHNNTFTAEIAHGVSSRHRIDIIERAKVLAVKITNPAAKLRSEE
;
A
#
# COMPACT_ATOMS: atom_id res chain seq x y z
N MET A 1 -3.78 -13.77 -19.83
CA MET A 1 -2.59 -12.98 -19.42
C MET A 1 -3.06 -11.62 -18.89
N GLY A 2 -2.74 -11.28 -17.64
CA GLY A 2 -3.21 -10.04 -17.01
C GLY A 2 -2.52 -8.78 -17.54
N ILE A 3 -3.17 -7.62 -17.37
CA ILE A 3 -2.58 -6.31 -17.75
C ILE A 3 -1.35 -6.04 -16.88
N LYS A 4 -0.20 -5.80 -17.51
CA LYS A 4 1.05 -5.46 -16.82
C LYS A 4 0.87 -4.23 -15.93
N ILE A 5 1.27 -4.33 -14.66
CA ILE A 5 1.21 -3.21 -13.71
C ILE A 5 2.34 -2.24 -14.04
N ILE A 6 2.00 -1.04 -14.50
CA ILE A 6 2.96 0.03 -14.79
C ILE A 6 2.78 1.15 -13.76
N LYS A 7 3.85 1.48 -13.03
CA LYS A 7 3.92 2.65 -12.15
C LYS A 7 4.62 3.79 -12.89
N LYS A 8 3.86 4.83 -13.26
CA LYS A 8 4.39 6.01 -13.99
C LYS A 8 5.52 6.73 -13.24
N ARG A 9 5.47 6.68 -11.91
CA ARG A 9 6.51 7.19 -11.02
C ARG A 9 6.59 6.27 -9.82
N THR A 10 7.80 5.84 -9.49
CA THR A 10 8.11 5.02 -8.31
C THR A 10 8.56 5.89 -7.14
N ALA A 11 9.31 6.96 -7.42
CA ALA A 11 9.77 7.90 -6.41
C ALA A 11 8.62 8.67 -5.75
N HIS A 12 8.67 8.84 -4.44
CA HIS A 12 7.72 9.64 -3.69
C HIS A 12 7.78 11.13 -4.09
N PHE A 13 6.67 11.83 -3.86
CA PHE A 13 6.63 13.30 -3.93
C PHE A 13 7.00 13.85 -2.55
N LYS A 14 8.28 14.17 -2.36
CA LYS A 14 8.78 14.75 -1.10
C LYS A 14 8.51 16.25 -1.05
N ARG A 15 8.25 16.78 0.14
CA ARG A 15 8.13 18.23 0.38
C ARG A 15 9.43 18.94 0.04
N HIS A 16 9.34 20.10 -0.60
CA HIS A 16 10.51 20.93 -0.89
C HIS A 16 11.26 21.28 0.40
N GLN A 17 12.59 21.13 0.40
CA GLN A 17 13.52 21.37 1.52
C GLN A 17 13.37 20.44 2.74
N SER A 18 12.64 19.33 2.61
CA SER A 18 12.58 18.32 3.69
C SER A 18 13.92 17.60 3.93
N ASP A 19 14.78 17.58 2.93
CA ASP A 19 16.14 17.08 2.96
C ASP A 19 17.09 17.99 3.76
N ARG A 20 16.79 19.29 3.84
CA ARG A 20 17.65 20.29 4.49
C ARG A 20 17.31 20.51 5.96
N TYR A 21 16.04 20.41 6.33
CA TYR A 21 15.57 20.75 7.68
C TYR A 21 14.80 19.60 8.31
N HIS A 22 15.23 19.15 9.49
CA HIS A 22 14.55 18.09 10.23
C HIS A 22 13.10 18.44 10.61
N SER A 23 12.81 19.72 10.86
CA SER A 23 11.46 20.21 11.15
C SER A 23 10.50 20.07 9.95
N VAL A 24 11.02 20.01 8.73
CA VAL A 24 10.24 19.90 7.50
C VAL A 24 10.10 18.44 7.12
N LYS A 25 9.00 17.81 7.57
CA LYS A 25 8.68 16.41 7.22
C LYS A 25 8.51 16.22 5.71
N GLU A 26 8.82 15.01 5.23
CA GLU A 26 8.81 14.66 3.80
C GLU A 26 7.42 14.66 3.14
N SER A 27 6.33 14.60 3.92
CA SER A 27 4.96 14.57 3.39
C SER A 27 4.67 15.79 2.52
N TRP A 28 4.26 15.53 1.27
CA TRP A 28 4.05 16.56 0.26
C TRP A 28 3.16 17.70 0.74
N ARG A 29 3.63 18.95 0.55
CA ARG A 29 2.83 20.16 0.71
C ARG A 29 3.03 21.05 -0.52
N LYS A 30 1.94 21.61 -1.03
CA LYS A 30 1.99 22.52 -2.19
C LYS A 30 2.71 23.82 -1.79
N PRO A 31 3.85 24.17 -2.43
CA PRO A 31 4.56 25.41 -2.12
C PRO A 31 3.72 26.62 -2.56
N LYS A 32 3.58 27.62 -1.67
CA LYS A 32 2.76 28.82 -1.89
C LYS A 32 3.58 30.11 -2.06
N GLY A 33 4.87 30.11 -1.73
CA GLY A 33 5.71 31.33 -1.73
C GLY A 33 5.88 31.96 -3.12
N ILE A 34 5.99 33.29 -3.16
CA ILE A 34 6.04 34.09 -4.39
C ILE A 34 7.23 33.72 -5.29
N ASP A 35 8.42 33.53 -4.72
CA ASP A 35 9.66 33.22 -5.47
C ASP A 35 10.06 31.74 -5.44
N ASN A 36 9.15 30.86 -5.00
CA ASN A 36 9.49 29.44 -4.87
C ASN A 36 9.73 28.78 -6.24
N ARG A 37 10.93 28.23 -6.44
CA ARG A 37 11.40 27.60 -7.69
C ARG A 37 10.58 26.36 -8.09
N VAL A 38 10.13 25.54 -7.13
CA VAL A 38 9.26 24.39 -7.38
C VAL A 38 7.89 24.85 -7.86
N ARG A 39 7.31 25.87 -7.23
CA ARG A 39 6.01 26.44 -7.64
C ARG A 39 6.06 26.97 -9.08
N ARG A 40 7.14 27.69 -9.42
CA ARG A 40 7.41 28.23 -10.77
C ARG A 40 7.88 27.18 -11.78
N ARG A 41 8.12 25.93 -11.36
CA ARG A 41 8.49 24.78 -12.20
C ARG A 41 9.82 24.93 -12.97
N PHE A 42 10.83 25.52 -12.33
CA PHE A 42 12.16 25.60 -12.94
C PHE A 42 12.79 24.22 -13.15
N LYS A 43 13.68 24.11 -14.15
CA LYS A 43 14.47 22.90 -14.43
C LYS A 43 15.30 22.49 -13.21
N GLY A 44 15.43 21.18 -12.99
CA GLY A 44 16.20 20.61 -11.87
C GLY A 44 15.49 20.64 -10.52
N GLN A 45 14.22 21.07 -10.47
CA GLN A 45 13.43 21.08 -9.24
C GLN A 45 12.54 19.83 -9.10
N ALA A 46 12.15 19.53 -7.86
CA ALA A 46 11.25 18.41 -7.57
C ALA A 46 9.90 18.55 -8.31
N ALA A 47 9.40 17.43 -8.83
CA ALA A 47 8.10 17.39 -9.50
C ALA A 47 6.95 17.60 -8.51
N MET A 48 5.88 18.24 -8.98
CA MET A 48 4.62 18.36 -8.23
C MET A 48 3.64 17.25 -8.61
N PRO A 49 2.81 16.75 -7.68
CA PRO A 49 1.69 15.88 -7.99
C PRO A 49 0.72 16.54 -8.98
N LYS A 50 0.29 15.78 -9.99
CA LYS A 50 -0.65 16.18 -11.05
C LYS A 50 -1.48 14.96 -11.46
N ILE A 51 -2.64 15.19 -12.08
CA ILE A 51 -3.54 14.13 -12.57
C ILE A 51 -2.85 13.16 -13.55
N GLY A 52 -1.88 13.65 -14.34
CA GLY A 52 -1.11 12.83 -15.28
C GLY A 52 -0.32 11.68 -14.65
N TYR A 53 0.04 11.77 -13.35
CA TYR A 53 0.73 10.70 -12.62
C TYR A 53 -0.21 9.57 -12.16
N GLY A 54 -1.52 9.71 -12.34
CA GLY A 54 -2.50 8.68 -11.98
C GLY A 54 -2.18 7.33 -12.61
N SER A 55 -2.24 6.28 -11.80
CA SER A 55 -2.09 4.88 -12.26
C SER A 55 -3.29 4.47 -13.13
N ASN A 56 -3.10 3.49 -14.00
CA ASN A 56 -4.18 2.93 -14.81
C ASN A 56 -5.32 2.43 -13.90
N LYS A 57 -6.57 2.79 -14.23
CA LYS A 57 -7.76 2.44 -13.45
C LYS A 57 -7.89 0.92 -13.23
N LYS A 58 -7.57 0.11 -14.25
CA LYS A 58 -7.68 -1.36 -14.18
C LYS A 58 -6.67 -1.99 -13.21
N THR A 59 -5.47 -1.42 -13.11
CA THR A 59 -4.37 -1.96 -12.28
C THR A 59 -4.15 -1.17 -10.98
N ARG A 60 -5.06 -0.24 -10.66
CA ARG A 60 -4.93 0.60 -9.46
C ARG A 60 -5.16 -0.25 -8.22
N HIS A 61 -4.32 -0.08 -7.21
CA HIS A 61 -4.33 -0.83 -5.94
C HIS A 61 -4.05 -2.35 -6.05
N LEU A 62 -3.65 -2.84 -7.23
CA LEU A 62 -3.14 -4.21 -7.35
C LEU A 62 -1.75 -4.32 -6.72
N LEU A 63 -1.54 -5.42 -6.00
CA LEU A 63 -0.26 -5.92 -5.56
C LEU A 63 0.50 -6.57 -6.73
N PRO A 64 1.81 -6.81 -6.60
CA PRO A 64 2.60 -7.50 -7.62
C PRO A 64 2.08 -8.90 -7.98
N ASN A 65 1.39 -9.57 -7.05
CA ASN A 65 0.74 -10.86 -7.27
C ASN A 65 -0.56 -10.79 -8.08
N GLY A 66 -0.99 -9.59 -8.49
CA GLY A 66 -2.20 -9.37 -9.30
C GLY A 66 -3.50 -9.25 -8.51
N LEU A 67 -3.46 -9.33 -7.17
CA LEU A 67 -4.63 -9.27 -6.30
C LEU A 67 -4.69 -7.93 -5.55
N LYS A 68 -5.85 -7.56 -5.03
CA LYS A 68 -6.05 -6.38 -4.16
C LYS A 68 -5.92 -6.79 -2.70
N LYS A 69 -5.32 -5.96 -1.86
CA LYS A 69 -5.27 -6.23 -0.42
C LYS A 69 -6.61 -5.89 0.26
N PHE A 70 -7.06 -6.76 1.15
CA PHE A 70 -8.20 -6.56 2.03
C PHE A 70 -7.74 -6.74 3.47
N LEU A 71 -7.96 -5.73 4.32
CA LEU A 71 -7.52 -5.77 5.72
C LEU A 71 -8.53 -6.57 6.55
N VAL A 72 -8.04 -7.54 7.32
CA VAL A 72 -8.86 -8.46 8.12
C VAL A 72 -8.49 -8.35 9.60
N HIS A 73 -9.51 -8.29 10.47
CA HIS A 73 -9.36 -8.21 11.92
C HIS A 73 -9.73 -9.50 12.66
N ASN A 74 -10.64 -10.30 12.10
CA ASN A 74 -11.16 -11.54 12.71
C ASN A 74 -11.41 -12.62 11.65
N THR A 75 -11.80 -13.82 12.09
CA THR A 75 -12.07 -14.98 11.21
C THR A 75 -13.30 -14.78 10.33
N ASN A 76 -14.36 -14.15 10.84
CA ASN A 76 -15.62 -13.94 10.12
C ASN A 76 -15.45 -13.03 8.89
N GLU A 77 -14.54 -12.06 8.97
CA GLU A 77 -14.20 -11.17 7.84
C GLU A 77 -13.54 -11.91 6.67
N LEU A 78 -13.00 -13.13 6.88
CA LEU A 78 -12.51 -13.97 5.78
C LEU A 78 -13.65 -14.54 4.93
N ASP A 79 -14.84 -14.74 5.50
CA ASP A 79 -15.97 -15.30 4.75
C ASP A 79 -16.44 -14.32 3.66
N LEU A 80 -16.24 -13.01 3.85
CA LEU A 80 -16.47 -11.97 2.81
C LEU A 80 -15.60 -12.18 1.56
N LEU A 81 -14.44 -12.85 1.71
CA LEU A 81 -13.50 -13.11 0.63
C LEU A 81 -13.80 -14.42 -0.12
N LEU A 82 -14.74 -15.23 0.36
CA LEU A 82 -15.06 -16.54 -0.22
C LEU A 82 -15.41 -16.43 -1.72
N MET A 83 -16.27 -15.48 -2.08
CA MET A 83 -16.68 -15.25 -3.47
C MET A 83 -15.65 -14.45 -4.28
N HIS A 84 -14.69 -13.78 -3.63
CA HIS A 84 -13.76 -12.85 -4.26
C HIS A 84 -12.29 -13.27 -4.18
N ASN A 85 -12.05 -14.57 -4.00
CA ASN A 85 -10.73 -15.13 -3.75
C ASN A 85 -9.72 -14.91 -4.92
N ASN A 86 -10.23 -14.73 -6.14
CA ASN A 86 -9.42 -14.41 -7.33
C ASN A 86 -9.13 -12.91 -7.51
N THR A 87 -9.74 -12.04 -6.70
CA THR A 87 -9.58 -10.58 -6.80
C THR A 87 -8.87 -10.00 -5.59
N PHE A 88 -9.04 -10.59 -4.41
CA PHE A 88 -8.50 -10.08 -3.16
C PHE A 88 -7.60 -11.08 -2.44
N THR A 89 -6.68 -10.54 -1.64
CA THR A 89 -5.86 -11.25 -0.65
C THR A 89 -6.12 -10.65 0.71
N ALA A 90 -6.15 -11.47 1.75
CA ALA A 90 -6.24 -11.00 3.12
C ALA A 90 -4.89 -10.45 3.62
N GLU A 91 -4.91 -9.33 4.32
CA GLU A 91 -3.81 -8.78 5.11
C GLU A 91 -4.29 -8.71 6.55
N ILE A 92 -3.65 -9.46 7.46
CA ILE A 92 -4.09 -9.48 8.86
C ILE A 92 -3.64 -8.19 9.53
N ALA A 93 -4.58 -7.47 10.14
CA ALA A 93 -4.32 -6.19 10.78
C ALA A 93 -3.25 -6.29 11.88
N HIS A 94 -2.49 -5.19 12.05
CA HIS A 94 -1.43 -5.14 13.04
C HIS A 94 -1.95 -5.34 14.48
N GLY A 95 -3.17 -4.91 14.79
CA GLY A 95 -3.75 -5.03 16.14
C GLY A 95 -4.08 -6.46 16.59
N VAL A 96 -4.12 -7.44 15.67
CA VAL A 96 -4.52 -8.82 15.99
C VAL A 96 -3.40 -9.52 16.78
N SER A 97 -3.78 -10.16 17.90
CA SER A 97 -2.85 -10.93 18.75
C SER A 97 -2.41 -12.23 18.09
N SER A 98 -1.24 -12.75 18.48
CA SER A 98 -0.67 -13.98 17.90
C SER A 98 -1.63 -15.16 17.93
N ARG A 99 -2.36 -15.34 19.03
CA ARG A 99 -3.37 -16.41 19.18
C ARG A 99 -4.43 -16.35 18.08
N HIS A 100 -5.11 -15.21 17.93
CA HIS A 100 -6.15 -15.05 16.89
C HIS A 100 -5.59 -15.10 15.48
N ARG A 101 -4.29 -14.78 15.27
CA ARG A 101 -3.66 -14.93 13.95
C ARG A 101 -3.59 -16.40 13.53
N ILE A 102 -3.37 -17.32 14.47
CA ILE A 102 -3.37 -18.77 14.17
C ILE A 102 -4.73 -19.18 13.62
N ASP A 103 -5.80 -18.80 14.32
CA ASP A 103 -7.18 -19.11 13.91
C ASP A 103 -7.52 -18.53 12.53
N ILE A 104 -7.12 -17.29 12.26
CA ILE A 104 -7.31 -16.63 10.95
C ILE A 104 -6.52 -17.36 9.86
N ILE A 105 -5.28 -17.78 10.13
CA ILE A 105 -4.45 -18.50 9.15
C ILE A 105 -5.05 -19.88 8.87
N GLU A 106 -5.47 -20.59 9.90
CA GLU A 106 -6.10 -21.90 9.76
C GLU A 106 -7.39 -21.80 8.95
N ARG A 107 -8.27 -20.86 9.30
CA ARG A 107 -9.51 -20.60 8.54
C ARG A 107 -9.23 -20.20 7.10
N ALA A 108 -8.24 -19.35 6.86
CA ALA A 108 -7.87 -18.94 5.50
C ALA A 108 -7.33 -20.10 4.65
N LYS A 109 -6.62 -21.06 5.25
CA LYS A 109 -6.20 -22.29 4.55
C LYS A 109 -7.41 -23.10 4.10
N VAL A 110 -8.42 -23.26 4.97
CA VAL A 110 -9.66 -23.98 4.63
C VAL A 110 -10.39 -23.28 3.47
N LEU A 111 -10.51 -21.96 3.52
CA LEU A 111 -11.19 -21.17 2.48
C LEU A 111 -10.32 -20.92 1.23
N ALA A 112 -9.10 -21.46 1.19
CA ALA A 112 -8.10 -21.23 0.16
C ALA A 112 -7.80 -19.74 -0.10
N VAL A 113 -7.92 -18.88 0.91
CA VAL A 113 -7.67 -17.44 0.81
C VAL A 113 -6.19 -17.14 1.01
N LYS A 114 -5.59 -16.40 0.07
CA LYS A 114 -4.19 -15.99 0.15
C LYS A 114 -3.99 -14.87 1.16
N ILE A 115 -3.10 -15.08 2.13
CA ILE A 115 -2.69 -14.09 3.14
C ILE A 115 -1.34 -13.46 2.75
N THR A 116 -1.20 -12.14 2.89
CA THR A 116 0.06 -11.40 2.57
C THR A 116 1.11 -11.47 3.67
N ASN A 117 0.71 -11.57 4.94
CA ASN A 117 1.59 -11.53 6.12
C ASN A 117 1.42 -12.73 7.06
N PRO A 118 1.54 -13.99 6.59
CA PRO A 118 1.23 -15.18 7.39
C PRO A 118 2.16 -15.36 8.60
N ALA A 119 3.46 -15.09 8.48
CA ALA A 119 4.44 -15.33 9.54
C ALA A 119 4.53 -14.21 10.60
N ALA A 120 3.85 -13.08 10.42
CA ALA A 120 4.03 -11.94 11.31
C ALA A 120 3.50 -12.23 12.73
N LYS A 121 4.25 -11.83 13.76
CA LYS A 121 3.95 -12.00 15.21
C LYS A 121 3.88 -13.44 15.73
N LEU A 122 4.05 -14.44 14.87
CA LEU A 122 4.20 -15.82 15.31
C LEU A 122 5.68 -16.04 15.63
N ARG A 123 5.98 -16.44 16.87
CA ARG A 123 7.30 -16.99 17.18
C ARG A 123 7.31 -18.40 16.62
N SER A 124 8.24 -18.70 15.71
CA SER A 124 8.70 -20.08 15.53
C SER A 124 9.44 -20.48 16.81
N GLU A 125 9.19 -21.67 17.33
CA GLU A 125 9.90 -22.20 18.50
C GLU A 125 11.43 -22.09 18.34
N GLU A 126 12.09 -21.91 19.48
CA GLU A 126 13.53 -22.13 19.67
C GLU A 126 13.76 -23.62 19.97
#